data_AF-A0A246S8N3-F1
#
_entry.id   AF-A0A246S8N3-F1
#
_cell.length_a   1.000
_cell.length_b   1.000
_cell.length_c   1.000
_cell.angle_alpha   90.00
_cell.angle_beta   90.00
_cell.angle_gamma   90.00
#
_symmetry.space_group_name_H-M   'P 1'
#
loop_
_entity.id
_entity.type
_entity.pdbx_description
1 polymer ?
#
loop_
_entity_poly.entity_id
_entity_poly.type
_entity_poly.pdbx_seq_one_letter_code
_entity_poly.pdbx_strand_id
1 'polypeptide(L)'
;MLIRSGIMTIALLSSPVLAQEIEIQEGLPEHLMYMETPVSGDASEDGQSQHIGGSRTWPPGQVLKVCFFGGDEVIRELIAAVAAEWSAYANLTFDFGPVGRRYDCTAPQSGFSHIRVGFSEKGYWSLVGTDSVKKANQYQASLNLNNYDMEYSGFNGFTVVDVVARAAPFRKATILHEFGHAIGLLHEHQNKNLDCWNEVIREGENSVYKYFAKPPNEWRPEKVERNLGPALLYDPDSVSGTADSKSIMMYLIPANVLRGGTSNKCYIASKNLSISDLDKKWVARYYPMNVTDIGTDEDLAQYTIATLPPGASSELLQDFLDRIRVDLNSGVTAVRRDARSRLAEFLKTRNDIQTLQSLTSDLSQESYRTQLGVAVALSKAGNIVLPDASLAELQKTLEKTTNKELIINLGKVLK
;
A
#
# COMPACT_ATOMS: atom_id res chain seq x y z
N MET A 1 59.21 -44.23 -31.72
CA MET A 1 58.51 -43.29 -32.62
C MET A 1 57.61 -42.43 -31.73
N LEU A 2 58.00 -41.17 -31.50
CA LEU A 2 57.30 -40.24 -30.60
C LEU A 2 56.00 -39.77 -31.25
N ILE A 3 54.91 -39.71 -30.46
CA ILE A 3 53.80 -38.78 -30.73
C ILE A 3 53.50 -38.04 -29.43
N ARG A 4 53.86 -36.74 -29.41
CA ARG A 4 53.47 -35.75 -28.41
C ARG A 4 51.99 -35.42 -28.63
N SER A 5 51.16 -35.54 -27.59
CA SER A 5 49.83 -34.93 -27.57
C SER A 5 49.91 -33.69 -26.67
N GLY A 6 49.82 -32.51 -27.27
CA GLY A 6 49.83 -31.23 -26.56
C GLY A 6 48.42 -30.92 -26.05
N ILE A 7 48.28 -30.83 -24.73
CA ILE A 7 47.08 -30.29 -24.09
C ILE A 7 47.18 -28.77 -24.15
N MET A 8 46.34 -28.15 -24.97
CA MET A 8 46.20 -26.70 -25.06
C MET A 8 45.18 -26.26 -24.01
N THR A 9 45.66 -25.75 -22.88
CA THR A 9 44.81 -25.17 -21.83
C THR A 9 44.34 -23.79 -22.29
N ILE A 10 43.09 -23.69 -22.74
CA ILE A 10 42.43 -22.41 -22.99
C ILE A 10 42.07 -21.82 -21.62
N ALA A 11 42.84 -20.84 -21.17
CA ALA A 11 42.49 -20.02 -20.03
C ALA A 11 41.35 -19.08 -20.44
N LEU A 12 40.11 -19.45 -20.08
CA LEU A 12 38.96 -18.55 -20.12
C LEU A 12 39.14 -17.50 -19.01
N LEU A 13 39.64 -16.32 -19.38
CA LEU A 13 39.58 -15.11 -18.56
C LEU A 13 38.13 -14.64 -18.51
N SER A 14 37.34 -15.18 -17.57
CA SER A 14 36.04 -14.59 -17.21
C SER A 14 36.30 -13.33 -16.38
N SER A 15 36.30 -12.18 -17.04
CA SER A 15 36.17 -10.89 -16.35
C SER A 15 34.76 -10.81 -15.75
N PRO A 16 34.58 -10.54 -14.45
CA PRO A 16 33.26 -10.30 -13.90
C PRO A 16 32.90 -8.85 -14.21
N VAL A 17 32.38 -8.60 -15.41
CA VAL A 17 31.43 -7.49 -15.53
C VAL A 17 30.21 -8.00 -14.78
N LEU A 18 30.00 -7.48 -13.56
CA LEU A 18 28.72 -7.65 -12.87
C LEU A 18 27.65 -7.21 -13.86
N ALA A 19 26.92 -8.17 -14.44
CA ALA A 19 25.76 -7.85 -15.24
C ALA A 19 24.81 -7.13 -14.30
N GLN A 20 24.66 -5.82 -14.50
CA GLN A 20 23.60 -5.07 -13.87
C GLN A 20 22.32 -5.73 -14.38
N GLU A 21 21.66 -6.50 -13.52
CA GLU A 21 20.41 -7.18 -13.87
C GLU A 21 19.49 -6.12 -14.48
N ILE A 22 18.93 -6.42 -15.65
CA ILE A 22 18.01 -5.53 -16.35
C ILE A 22 16.71 -5.53 -15.54
N GLU A 23 16.64 -4.66 -14.53
CA GLU A 23 15.50 -4.52 -13.63
C GLU A 23 14.39 -3.73 -14.34
N ILE A 24 13.14 -4.20 -14.21
CA ILE A 24 11.99 -3.35 -14.53
C ILE A 24 11.98 -2.24 -13.51
N GLN A 25 12.28 -1.02 -13.97
CA GLN A 25 12.16 0.16 -13.13
C GLN A 25 10.71 0.26 -12.62
N GLU A 26 10.56 0.43 -11.31
CA GLU A 26 9.27 0.42 -10.61
C GLU A 26 8.36 1.58 -11.03
N GLY A 27 7.05 1.36 -10.96
CA GLY A 27 6.09 2.41 -11.27
C GLY A 27 4.69 1.86 -11.47
N LEU A 28 3.72 2.52 -10.84
CA LEU A 28 2.32 2.10 -10.84
C LEU A 28 1.82 1.72 -12.24
N PRO A 29 0.96 0.69 -12.36
CA PRO A 29 0.27 0.38 -13.61
C PRO A 29 -0.54 1.59 -14.08
N GLU A 30 -0.73 1.74 -15.40
CA GLU A 30 -1.32 2.94 -16.00
C GLU A 30 -2.69 3.28 -15.38
N HIS A 31 -3.52 2.28 -15.11
CA HIS A 31 -4.86 2.49 -14.55
C HIS A 31 -4.83 3.09 -13.12
N LEU A 32 -3.80 2.79 -12.31
CA LEU A 32 -3.64 3.40 -10.99
C LEU A 32 -3.02 4.80 -11.09
N MET A 33 -2.19 5.07 -12.09
CA MET A 33 -1.59 6.41 -12.27
C MET A 33 -2.62 7.52 -12.43
N TYR A 34 -3.74 7.24 -13.12
CA TYR A 34 -4.83 8.21 -13.29
C TYR A 34 -5.69 8.42 -12.04
N MET A 35 -5.62 7.53 -11.05
CA MET A 35 -6.24 7.74 -9.74
C MET A 35 -5.41 8.65 -8.83
N GLU A 36 -4.13 8.83 -9.16
CA GLU A 36 -3.16 9.61 -8.39
C GLU A 36 -3.02 11.06 -8.87
N THR A 37 -3.77 11.49 -9.90
CA THR A 37 -3.67 12.86 -10.44
C THR A 37 -4.78 13.79 -9.93
N PRO A 38 -4.45 14.75 -9.06
CA PRO A 38 -5.17 16.03 -9.00
C PRO A 38 -4.28 17.24 -9.30
N VAL A 39 -4.92 18.29 -9.84
CA VAL A 39 -4.37 19.57 -10.29
C VAL A 39 -4.00 20.48 -9.10
N SER A 40 -2.78 21.04 -9.13
CA SER A 40 -2.21 22.14 -8.33
C SER A 40 -2.44 22.14 -6.81
N GLY A 41 -1.36 22.02 -6.03
CA GLY A 41 -1.31 22.32 -4.59
C GLY A 41 0.02 22.99 -4.22
N ASP A 42 0.02 23.72 -3.09
CA ASP A 42 1.21 24.41 -2.57
C ASP A 42 2.07 23.44 -1.73
N ALA A 43 3.30 23.22 -2.19
CA ALA A 43 4.34 22.49 -1.47
C ALA A 43 4.63 23.15 -0.11
N SER A 44 4.79 22.35 0.94
CA SER A 44 5.36 22.83 2.21
C SER A 44 6.79 22.35 2.38
N GLU A 45 7.71 23.29 2.62
CA GLU A 45 9.09 23.00 3.01
C GLU A 45 9.16 22.88 4.53
N ASP A 46 9.57 21.72 5.01
CA ASP A 46 10.26 21.60 6.30
C ASP A 46 11.59 20.92 6.00
N GLY A 47 12.71 21.61 6.20
CA GLY A 47 14.06 21.09 5.99
C GLY A 47 14.44 19.93 6.93
N GLN A 48 13.46 19.28 7.55
CA GLN A 48 13.60 18.24 8.55
C GLN A 48 12.63 17.06 8.34
N SER A 49 12.59 16.51 7.13
CA SER A 49 11.67 15.44 6.73
C SER A 49 12.30 14.43 5.74
N GLN A 50 11.80 13.20 5.69
CA GLN A 50 11.99 12.33 4.51
C GLN A 50 11.01 12.74 3.41
N HIS A 51 11.32 12.39 2.15
CA HIS A 51 10.36 12.53 1.07
C HIS A 51 9.15 11.61 1.31
N ILE A 52 8.01 12.20 1.66
CA ILE A 52 6.80 11.48 2.12
C ILE A 52 5.53 12.14 1.58
N GLY A 53 4.46 11.38 1.36
CA GLY A 53 3.11 11.93 1.15
C GLY A 53 2.48 12.28 2.50
N GLY A 54 2.70 13.51 2.97
CA GLY A 54 2.43 13.90 4.37
C GLY A 54 1.00 13.65 4.84
N SER A 55 0.00 13.90 4.00
CA SER A 55 -1.43 13.68 4.34
C SER A 55 -1.89 12.23 4.15
N ARG A 56 -1.03 11.41 3.54
CA ARG A 56 -1.29 10.02 3.19
C ARG A 56 -0.69 9.04 4.19
N THR A 57 0.02 9.49 5.22
CA THR A 57 0.51 8.62 6.30
C THR A 57 -0.62 7.97 7.08
N TRP A 58 -0.30 6.84 7.71
CA TRP A 58 -1.21 6.20 8.66
C TRP A 58 -1.20 6.93 10.02
N PRO A 59 -2.24 6.82 10.82
CA PRO A 59 -2.18 7.15 12.23
C PRO A 59 -1.07 6.39 12.98
N PRO A 60 -0.23 7.06 13.79
CA PRO A 60 0.71 6.37 14.68
C PRO A 60 0.01 5.39 15.62
N GLY A 61 0.64 4.24 15.86
CA GLY A 61 0.10 3.14 16.65
C GLY A 61 -0.85 2.22 15.88
N GLN A 62 -1.15 2.51 14.60
CA GLN A 62 -2.12 1.72 13.85
C GLN A 62 -1.60 0.32 13.50
N VAL A 63 -2.48 -0.67 13.66
CA VAL A 63 -2.30 -2.03 13.16
C VAL A 63 -2.82 -2.10 11.73
N LEU A 64 -1.91 -2.32 10.79
CA LEU A 64 -2.17 -2.43 9.35
C LEU A 64 -2.33 -3.89 8.96
N LYS A 65 -3.58 -4.34 8.82
CA LYS A 65 -3.89 -5.65 8.25
C LYS A 65 -3.37 -5.78 6.80
N VAL A 66 -2.64 -6.85 6.52
CA VAL A 66 -2.07 -7.17 5.21
C VAL A 66 -2.56 -8.53 4.74
N CYS A 67 -3.01 -8.64 3.49
CA CYS A 67 -3.37 -9.91 2.86
C CYS A 67 -2.70 -10.10 1.50
N PHE A 68 -2.77 -11.32 0.97
CA PHE A 68 -2.17 -11.70 -0.30
C PHE A 68 -3.21 -12.21 -1.30
N PHE A 69 -3.10 -11.78 -2.56
CA PHE A 69 -3.75 -12.42 -3.71
C PHE A 69 -2.84 -13.51 -4.26
N GLY A 70 -3.05 -14.77 -3.86
CA GLY A 70 -2.17 -15.87 -4.24
C GLY A 70 -0.87 -15.91 -3.41
N GLY A 71 0.18 -16.53 -3.95
CA GLY A 71 1.39 -16.88 -3.21
C GLY A 71 1.19 -18.03 -2.22
N ASP A 72 2.17 -18.92 -2.11
CA ASP A 72 2.17 -19.97 -1.10
C ASP A 72 2.65 -19.45 0.27
N GLU A 73 2.68 -20.34 1.27
CA GLU A 73 3.10 -19.99 2.63
C GLU A 73 4.54 -19.44 2.69
N VAL A 74 5.40 -19.90 1.78
CA VAL A 74 6.83 -19.58 1.75
C VAL A 74 7.06 -18.13 1.37
N ILE A 75 6.50 -17.68 0.25
CA ILE A 75 6.64 -16.28 -0.18
C ILE A 75 5.95 -15.33 0.80
N ARG A 76 4.79 -15.71 1.35
CA ARG A 76 4.07 -14.88 2.31
C ARG A 76 4.86 -14.70 3.59
N GLU A 77 5.58 -15.73 4.04
CA GLU A 77 6.47 -15.64 5.20
C GLU A 77 7.67 -14.75 4.94
N LEU A 78 8.30 -14.87 3.76
CA LEU A 78 9.39 -13.98 3.36
C LEU A 78 8.96 -12.51 3.44
N ILE A 79 7.82 -12.18 2.84
CA ILE A 79 7.32 -10.80 2.81
C ILE A 79 6.98 -10.32 4.22
N ALA A 80 6.29 -11.13 5.02
CA ALA A 80 5.91 -10.75 6.38
C ALA A 80 7.15 -10.47 7.26
N ALA A 81 8.18 -11.32 7.17
CA ALA A 81 9.40 -11.18 7.95
C ALA A 81 10.20 -9.93 7.56
N VAL A 82 10.33 -9.65 6.26
CA VAL A 82 11.11 -8.50 5.77
C VAL A 82 10.36 -7.19 6.01
N ALA A 83 9.06 -7.13 5.69
CA ALA A 83 8.25 -5.93 5.89
C ALA A 83 8.19 -5.49 7.36
N ALA A 84 8.21 -6.45 8.30
CA ALA A 84 8.16 -6.18 9.73
C ALA A 84 9.36 -5.35 10.24
N GLU A 85 10.47 -5.24 9.49
CA GLU A 85 11.63 -4.42 9.85
C GLU A 85 11.24 -2.94 10.05
N TRP A 86 10.31 -2.40 9.27
CA TRP A 86 9.82 -1.03 9.43
C TRP A 86 9.21 -0.78 10.80
N SER A 87 8.54 -1.77 11.40
CA SER A 87 7.90 -1.67 12.72
C SER A 87 8.90 -1.47 13.87
N ALA A 88 10.20 -1.70 13.63
CA ALA A 88 11.25 -1.39 14.61
C ALA A 88 11.52 0.13 14.73
N TYR A 89 11.15 0.90 13.71
CA TYR A 89 11.46 2.34 13.60
C TYR A 89 10.21 3.21 13.52
N ALA A 90 9.13 2.66 12.98
CA ALA A 90 7.82 3.31 12.91
C ALA A 90 6.87 2.69 13.93
N ASN A 91 6.13 3.51 14.66
CA ASN A 91 4.99 3.07 15.48
C ASN A 91 3.82 2.65 14.57
N LEU A 92 4.01 1.55 13.85
CA LEU A 92 3.05 0.86 13.02
C LEU A 92 3.28 -0.63 13.21
N THR A 93 2.22 -1.43 13.11
CA THR A 93 2.34 -2.89 13.16
C THR A 93 1.67 -3.48 11.94
N PHE A 94 2.39 -4.31 11.19
CA PHE A 94 1.76 -5.08 10.11
C PHE A 94 1.17 -6.38 10.66
N ASP A 95 -0.14 -6.55 10.49
CA ASP A 95 -0.84 -7.78 10.84
C ASP A 95 -1.08 -8.63 9.59
N PHE A 96 -0.19 -9.60 9.38
CA PHE A 96 -0.30 -10.58 8.30
C PHE A 96 -1.13 -11.80 8.70
N GLY A 97 -1.64 -11.87 9.93
CA GLY A 97 -2.18 -13.09 10.51
C GLY A 97 -1.10 -14.05 11.03
N PRO A 98 -1.51 -15.17 11.63
CA PRO A 98 -0.59 -16.11 12.27
C PRO A 98 0.44 -16.69 11.30
N VAL A 99 1.65 -16.95 11.80
CA VAL A 99 2.72 -17.63 11.06
C VAL A 99 2.18 -18.92 10.44
N GLY A 100 2.49 -19.14 9.17
CA GLY A 100 2.01 -20.25 8.36
C GLY A 100 0.53 -20.21 7.95
N ARG A 101 -0.22 -19.21 8.40
CA ARG A 101 -1.62 -18.97 8.03
C ARG A 101 -1.84 -17.48 7.76
N ARG A 102 -0.98 -16.94 6.88
CA ARG A 102 -1.02 -15.54 6.46
C ARG A 102 -2.32 -15.24 5.70
N TYR A 103 -2.89 -14.05 5.89
CA TYR A 103 -4.21 -13.72 5.37
C TYR A 103 -4.30 -13.79 3.84
N ASP A 104 -5.38 -14.41 3.35
CA ASP A 104 -5.75 -14.45 1.94
C ASP A 104 -6.80 -13.36 1.65
N CYS A 105 -6.55 -12.51 0.65
CA CYS A 105 -7.48 -11.44 0.29
C CYS A 105 -8.82 -11.98 -0.23
N THR A 106 -8.83 -13.18 -0.79
CA THR A 106 -10.01 -13.84 -1.36
C THR A 106 -10.83 -14.60 -0.32
N ALA A 107 -10.32 -14.76 0.91
CA ALA A 107 -11.05 -15.46 1.96
C ALA A 107 -12.35 -14.71 2.31
N PRO A 108 -13.53 -15.36 2.24
CA PRO A 108 -14.78 -14.74 2.60
C PRO A 108 -14.80 -14.40 4.09
N GLN A 109 -15.58 -13.39 4.47
CA GLN A 109 -15.74 -12.99 5.89
C GLN A 109 -14.41 -12.68 6.61
N SER A 110 -13.38 -12.27 5.86
CA SER A 110 -12.08 -11.92 6.43
C SER A 110 -11.97 -10.45 6.83
N GLY A 111 -13.04 -9.65 6.71
CA GLY A 111 -12.94 -8.19 6.85
C GLY A 111 -12.13 -7.57 5.72
N PHE A 112 -11.62 -6.36 5.91
CA PHE A 112 -10.83 -5.66 4.91
C PHE A 112 -9.38 -5.42 5.33
N SER A 113 -8.48 -5.41 4.35
CA SER A 113 -7.05 -5.23 4.55
C SER A 113 -6.57 -3.87 4.09
N HIS A 114 -5.71 -3.25 4.90
CA HIS A 114 -5.10 -1.96 4.59
C HIS A 114 -4.12 -2.08 3.44
N ILE A 115 -3.37 -3.18 3.35
CA ILE A 115 -2.41 -3.46 2.28
C ILE A 115 -2.77 -4.81 1.65
N ARG A 116 -2.78 -4.88 0.32
CA ARG A 116 -3.18 -6.07 -0.45
C ARG A 116 -2.10 -6.38 -1.47
N VAL A 117 -1.33 -7.44 -1.20
CA VAL A 117 -0.15 -7.82 -1.98
C VAL A 117 -0.55 -8.73 -3.12
N GLY A 118 -0.24 -8.33 -4.35
CA GLY A 118 -0.36 -9.15 -5.56
C GLY A 118 1.00 -9.55 -6.13
N PHE A 119 0.97 -10.47 -7.10
CA PHE A 119 2.18 -10.97 -7.77
C PHE A 119 2.07 -10.98 -9.31
N SER A 120 0.90 -10.67 -9.84
CA SER A 120 0.57 -10.91 -11.26
C SER A 120 0.75 -9.69 -12.15
N GLU A 121 0.85 -8.48 -11.59
CA GLU A 121 1.04 -7.28 -12.41
C GLU A 121 2.52 -7.08 -12.77
N LYS A 122 2.78 -6.37 -13.88
CA LYS A 122 4.14 -6.09 -14.34
C LYS A 122 4.84 -5.11 -13.38
N GLY A 123 6.02 -5.51 -12.92
CA GLY A 123 6.92 -4.68 -12.11
C GLY A 123 6.61 -4.70 -10.62
N TYR A 124 7.40 -3.93 -9.87
CA TYR A 124 7.22 -3.74 -8.43
C TYR A 124 6.60 -2.36 -8.22
N TRP A 125 5.61 -2.27 -7.34
CA TRP A 125 4.97 -1.00 -7.01
C TRP A 125 4.10 -1.11 -5.76
N SER A 126 3.85 0.02 -5.11
CA SER A 126 2.84 0.16 -4.06
C SER A 126 2.16 1.53 -4.14
N LEU A 127 0.89 1.59 -3.76
CA LEU A 127 0.21 2.84 -3.47
C LEU A 127 0.76 3.47 -2.20
N VAL A 128 0.79 4.81 -2.17
CA VAL A 128 1.43 5.56 -1.09
C VAL A 128 0.51 5.65 0.13
N GLY A 129 0.86 4.95 1.20
CA GLY A 129 0.16 5.02 2.48
C GLY A 129 -1.34 4.71 2.37
N THR A 130 -2.15 5.63 2.90
CA THR A 130 -3.62 5.54 2.94
C THR A 130 -4.29 5.58 1.57
N ASP A 131 -3.58 5.90 0.47
CA ASP A 131 -4.13 5.75 -0.88
C ASP A 131 -4.54 4.30 -1.17
N SER A 132 -3.88 3.34 -0.51
CA SER A 132 -4.26 1.94 -0.51
C SER A 132 -5.72 1.67 -0.11
N VAL A 133 -6.33 2.52 0.73
CA VAL A 133 -7.75 2.38 1.13
C VAL A 133 -8.64 3.51 0.61
N LYS A 134 -8.07 4.69 0.36
CA LYS A 134 -8.82 5.86 -0.12
C LYS A 134 -9.11 5.80 -1.62
N LYS A 135 -8.17 5.28 -2.42
CA LYS A 135 -8.25 5.29 -3.89
C LYS A 135 -8.46 3.90 -4.48
N ALA A 136 -7.75 2.89 -3.97
CA ALA A 136 -7.87 1.55 -4.52
C ALA A 136 -9.13 0.82 -4.04
N ASN A 137 -9.77 0.13 -4.99
CA ASN A 137 -10.75 -0.89 -4.69
C ASN A 137 -10.13 -1.95 -3.74
N GLN A 138 -10.93 -2.44 -2.81
CA GLN A 138 -10.54 -3.40 -1.78
C GLN A 138 -10.41 -4.83 -2.32
N TYR A 139 -10.85 -5.05 -3.56
CA TYR A 139 -10.77 -6.32 -4.28
C TYR A 139 -9.65 -6.36 -5.33
N GLN A 140 -8.76 -5.37 -5.35
CA GLN A 140 -7.56 -5.36 -6.18
C GLN A 140 -6.30 -5.13 -5.32
N ALA A 141 -5.13 -5.47 -5.85
CA ALA A 141 -3.86 -5.23 -5.20
C ALA A 141 -3.63 -3.72 -4.96
N SER A 142 -2.93 -3.40 -3.88
CA SER A 142 -2.38 -2.06 -3.61
C SER A 142 -0.86 -2.06 -3.45
N LEU A 143 -0.25 -3.24 -3.52
CA LEU A 143 1.17 -3.48 -3.60
C LEU A 143 1.37 -4.70 -4.50
N ASN A 144 2.37 -4.69 -5.38
CA ASN A 144 2.66 -5.82 -6.26
C ASN A 144 4.15 -6.16 -6.26
N LEU A 145 4.43 -7.47 -6.17
CA LEU A 145 5.77 -8.03 -6.23
C LEU A 145 5.84 -9.05 -7.37
N ASN A 146 5.93 -8.56 -8.61
CA ASN A 146 5.82 -9.37 -9.82
C ASN A 146 6.68 -10.65 -9.76
N ASN A 147 6.05 -11.82 -9.98
CA ASN A 147 6.67 -13.15 -10.02
C ASN A 147 7.35 -13.63 -8.73
N TYR A 148 7.21 -12.94 -7.59
CA TYR A 148 7.82 -13.39 -6.34
C TYR A 148 7.20 -14.70 -5.83
N ASP A 149 5.91 -14.91 -6.09
CA ASP A 149 5.19 -16.14 -5.78
C ASP A 149 5.68 -17.35 -6.57
N MET A 150 6.21 -17.12 -7.77
CA MET A 150 6.89 -18.15 -8.55
C MET A 150 8.33 -18.33 -8.06
N GLU A 151 9.09 -17.24 -7.92
CA GLU A 151 10.52 -17.26 -7.56
C GLU A 151 10.76 -17.92 -6.19
N TYR A 152 10.04 -17.48 -5.16
CA TYR A 152 10.20 -17.90 -3.76
C TYR A 152 9.09 -18.86 -3.32
N SER A 153 8.86 -19.90 -4.11
CA SER A 153 7.87 -20.94 -3.81
C SER A 153 8.50 -22.19 -3.20
N GLY A 154 7.65 -22.98 -2.54
CA GLY A 154 7.94 -24.35 -2.14
C GLY A 154 8.30 -25.24 -3.34
N PHE A 155 7.73 -24.98 -4.51
CA PHE A 155 8.06 -25.70 -5.75
C PHE A 155 9.53 -25.48 -6.17
N ASN A 156 10.07 -24.29 -5.93
CA ASN A 156 11.49 -23.98 -6.17
C ASN A 156 12.41 -24.38 -5.00
N GLY A 157 11.91 -25.21 -4.07
CA GLY A 157 12.70 -25.77 -2.98
C GLY A 157 13.01 -24.78 -1.85
N PHE A 158 12.25 -23.69 -1.72
CA PHE A 158 12.28 -22.84 -0.53
C PHE A 158 11.33 -23.39 0.53
N THR A 159 11.61 -23.08 1.79
CA THR A 159 10.75 -23.41 2.93
C THR A 159 10.50 -22.17 3.76
N VAL A 160 9.44 -22.16 4.56
CA VAL A 160 9.16 -21.06 5.50
C VAL A 160 10.31 -20.80 6.47
N VAL A 161 11.14 -21.81 6.76
CA VAL A 161 12.26 -21.70 7.70
C VAL A 161 13.48 -21.03 7.09
N ASP A 162 13.78 -21.32 5.82
CA ASP A 162 15.05 -20.92 5.19
C ASP A 162 14.88 -19.80 4.16
N VAL A 163 13.66 -19.49 3.70
CA VAL A 163 13.41 -18.50 2.65
C VAL A 163 13.97 -17.13 2.99
N VAL A 164 13.83 -16.66 4.23
CA VAL A 164 14.33 -15.34 4.66
C VAL A 164 15.86 -15.26 4.57
N ALA A 165 16.54 -16.35 4.97
CA ALA A 165 17.99 -16.45 4.93
C ALA A 165 18.52 -16.60 3.50
N ARG A 166 17.81 -17.34 2.65
CA ARG A 166 18.21 -17.66 1.27
C ARG A 166 17.80 -16.61 0.24
N ALA A 167 16.77 -15.81 0.51
CA ALA A 167 16.30 -14.78 -0.41
C ALA A 167 17.42 -13.79 -0.71
N ALA A 168 17.54 -13.45 -2.00
CA ALA A 168 18.61 -12.57 -2.46
C ALA A 168 18.50 -11.19 -1.78
N PRO A 169 19.62 -10.54 -1.39
CA PRO A 169 19.58 -9.26 -0.70
C PRO A 169 18.76 -8.19 -1.43
N PHE A 170 18.88 -8.11 -2.76
CA PHE A 170 18.14 -7.14 -3.56
C PHE A 170 16.62 -7.38 -3.55
N ARG A 171 16.17 -8.63 -3.42
CA ARG A 171 14.74 -9.00 -3.35
C ARG A 171 14.14 -8.61 -2.02
N LYS A 172 14.89 -8.78 -0.93
CA LYS A 172 14.53 -8.25 0.39
C LYS A 172 14.49 -6.72 0.37
N ALA A 173 15.44 -6.08 -0.28
CA ALA A 173 15.47 -4.62 -0.45
C ALA A 173 14.24 -4.10 -1.22
N THR A 174 13.80 -4.80 -2.28
CA THR A 174 12.55 -4.45 -2.98
C THR A 174 11.34 -4.58 -2.06
N ILE A 175 11.22 -5.64 -1.24
CA ILE A 175 10.12 -5.74 -0.26
C ILE A 175 10.15 -4.54 0.71
N LEU A 176 11.33 -4.19 1.24
CA LEU A 176 11.48 -3.02 2.12
C LEU A 176 11.06 -1.73 1.42
N HIS A 177 11.47 -1.52 0.17
CA HIS A 177 11.12 -0.37 -0.64
C HIS A 177 9.61 -0.24 -0.84
N GLU A 178 8.95 -1.31 -1.30
CA GLU A 178 7.50 -1.28 -1.56
C GLU A 178 6.69 -1.11 -0.28
N PHE A 179 7.13 -1.68 0.84
CA PHE A 179 6.51 -1.41 2.13
C PHE A 179 6.83 -0.01 2.67
N GLY A 180 7.92 0.62 2.24
CA GLY A 180 8.21 2.04 2.46
C GLY A 180 7.14 2.93 1.83
N HIS A 181 6.79 2.68 0.56
CA HIS A 181 5.64 3.29 -0.09
C HIS A 181 4.32 3.01 0.65
N ALA A 182 4.09 1.75 1.06
CA ALA A 182 2.88 1.38 1.79
C ALA A 182 2.71 2.10 3.14
N ILE A 183 3.79 2.64 3.73
CA ILE A 183 3.76 3.52 4.91
C ILE A 183 3.92 5.00 4.58
N GLY A 184 3.81 5.38 3.30
CA GLY A 184 3.70 6.77 2.85
C GLY A 184 4.97 7.39 2.29
N LEU A 185 6.11 6.68 2.28
CA LEU A 185 7.36 7.21 1.73
C LEU A 185 7.26 7.38 0.22
N LEU A 186 7.90 8.42 -0.30
CA LEU A 186 8.02 8.71 -1.73
C LEU A 186 9.47 8.42 -2.17
N HIS A 187 9.72 8.35 -3.48
CA HIS A 187 11.06 8.06 -3.96
C HIS A 187 12.05 9.20 -3.68
N GLU A 188 13.23 8.85 -3.20
CA GLU A 188 14.21 9.84 -2.73
C GLU A 188 14.84 10.66 -3.88
N HIS A 189 14.85 10.15 -5.12
CA HIS A 189 15.30 10.95 -6.29
C HIS A 189 14.36 12.11 -6.62
N GLN A 190 13.10 12.03 -6.18
CA GLN A 190 12.11 13.10 -6.35
C GLN A 190 12.16 14.13 -5.21
N ASN A 191 13.03 13.90 -4.20
CA ASN A 191 13.32 14.89 -3.18
C ASN A 191 13.80 16.19 -3.85
N LYS A 192 13.10 17.30 -3.58
CA LYS A 192 13.40 18.62 -4.14
C LYS A 192 14.84 19.06 -3.90
N ASN A 193 15.46 18.62 -2.81
CA ASN A 193 16.84 18.96 -2.46
C ASN A 193 17.88 18.14 -3.24
N LEU A 194 17.50 16.98 -3.80
CA LEU A 194 18.36 16.20 -4.69
C LEU A 194 18.20 16.63 -6.15
N ASP A 195 16.97 16.98 -6.55
CA ASP A 195 16.62 17.57 -7.85
C ASP A 195 17.09 16.75 -9.06
N CYS A 196 16.92 15.42 -8.99
CA CYS A 196 17.42 14.52 -10.04
C CYS A 196 16.73 14.72 -11.39
N TRP A 197 15.51 15.25 -11.41
CA TRP A 197 14.82 15.54 -12.65
C TRP A 197 15.58 16.55 -13.52
N ASN A 198 16.33 17.50 -12.94
CA ASN A 198 17.12 18.43 -13.72
C ASN A 198 18.45 17.85 -14.21
N GLU A 199 18.88 16.72 -13.63
CA GLU A 199 20.10 16.01 -13.97
C GLU A 199 19.95 15.04 -15.14
N VAL A 200 18.72 14.65 -15.51
CA VAL A 200 18.49 13.73 -16.65
C VAL A 200 18.65 14.43 -18.00
N ILE A 201 19.07 13.66 -19.00
CA ILE A 201 19.16 14.05 -20.41
C ILE A 201 17.78 13.86 -21.05
N ARG A 202 17.19 14.91 -21.62
CA ARG A 202 15.83 14.86 -22.20
C ARG A 202 15.81 14.69 -23.72
N GLU A 203 16.91 14.98 -24.40
CA GLU A 203 17.02 14.98 -25.86
C GLU A 203 18.16 14.09 -26.36
N GLY A 204 18.16 13.80 -27.67
CA GLY A 204 19.21 13.01 -28.32
C GLY A 204 19.07 11.50 -28.07
N GLU A 205 20.15 10.76 -28.28
CA GLU A 205 20.14 9.28 -28.16
C GLU A 205 20.13 8.78 -26.71
N ASN A 206 20.72 9.57 -25.81
CA ASN A 206 20.75 9.32 -24.37
C ASN A 206 19.54 9.92 -23.64
N SER A 207 18.48 10.28 -24.37
CA SER A 207 17.24 10.78 -23.77
C SER A 207 16.64 9.74 -22.83
N VAL A 208 16.28 10.18 -21.62
CA VAL A 208 15.56 9.39 -20.62
C VAL A 208 14.28 8.77 -21.18
N TYR A 209 13.57 9.50 -22.04
CA TYR A 209 12.37 9.00 -22.71
C TYR A 209 12.67 7.83 -23.65
N LYS A 210 13.74 7.93 -24.46
CA LYS A 210 14.16 6.84 -25.35
C LYS A 210 14.64 5.62 -24.59
N TYR A 211 15.30 5.82 -23.46
CA TYR A 211 15.76 4.72 -22.62
C TYR A 211 14.58 3.94 -22.05
N PHE A 212 13.65 4.62 -21.37
CA PHE A 212 12.52 3.97 -20.70
C PHE A 212 11.41 3.49 -21.66
N ALA A 213 11.39 3.98 -22.90
CA ALA A 213 10.52 3.43 -23.95
C ALA A 213 10.94 2.02 -24.42
N LYS A 214 12.16 1.57 -24.10
CA LYS A 214 12.66 0.23 -24.47
C LYS A 214 12.28 -0.81 -23.39
N PRO A 215 12.29 -2.11 -23.72
CA PRO A 215 12.21 -3.16 -22.72
C PRO A 215 13.31 -3.02 -21.66
N PRO A 216 13.01 -3.38 -20.40
CA PRO A 216 11.80 -4.06 -19.97
C PRO A 216 10.67 -3.10 -19.53
N ASN A 217 10.91 -1.79 -19.52
CA ASN A 217 9.95 -0.79 -19.02
C ASN A 217 8.83 -0.51 -20.01
N GLU A 218 9.18 -0.15 -21.25
CA GLU A 218 8.22 0.19 -22.33
C GLU A 218 7.28 1.33 -21.93
N TRP A 219 7.81 2.34 -21.25
CA TRP A 219 7.03 3.47 -20.75
C TRP A 219 6.80 4.53 -21.82
N ARG A 220 5.56 5.04 -21.83
CA ARG A 220 5.23 6.27 -22.55
C ARG A 220 5.80 7.49 -21.82
N PRO A 221 6.01 8.63 -22.51
CA PRO A 221 6.59 9.83 -21.91
C PRO A 221 5.91 10.28 -20.62
N GLU A 222 4.59 10.18 -20.54
CA GLU A 222 3.81 10.59 -19.37
C GLU A 222 4.14 9.73 -18.14
N LYS A 223 4.45 8.44 -18.34
CA LYS A 223 4.88 7.54 -17.27
C LYS A 223 6.32 7.80 -16.84
N VAL A 224 7.19 8.18 -17.78
CA VAL A 224 8.55 8.64 -17.45
C VAL A 224 8.47 9.90 -16.58
N GLU A 225 7.66 10.88 -16.97
CA GLU A 225 7.48 12.13 -16.22
C GLU A 225 6.88 11.90 -14.83
N ARG A 226 5.90 11.00 -14.72
CA ARG A 226 5.34 10.66 -13.41
C ARG A 226 6.37 10.03 -12.46
N ASN A 227 7.15 9.07 -12.95
CA ASN A 227 8.04 8.29 -12.09
C ASN A 227 9.39 8.99 -11.82
N LEU A 228 9.86 9.84 -12.73
CA LEU A 228 11.16 10.52 -12.60
C LEU A 228 11.05 12.03 -12.36
N GLY A 229 9.91 12.62 -12.70
CA GLY A 229 9.68 14.05 -12.58
C GLY A 229 9.50 14.50 -11.14
N PRO A 230 9.28 15.82 -10.94
CA PRO A 230 9.11 16.39 -9.61
C PRO A 230 7.87 15.80 -8.93
N ALA A 231 8.03 15.27 -7.72
CA ALA A 231 6.92 14.67 -6.97
C ALA A 231 5.75 15.65 -6.80
N LEU A 232 6.01 16.94 -6.59
CA LEU A 232 4.99 17.96 -6.40
C LEU A 232 3.93 18.06 -7.52
N LEU A 233 4.21 17.57 -8.72
CA LEU A 233 3.23 17.53 -9.80
C LEU A 233 2.15 16.47 -9.59
N TYR A 234 2.44 15.42 -8.81
CA TYR A 234 1.59 14.26 -8.61
C TYR A 234 1.28 14.00 -7.13
N ASP A 235 2.13 14.51 -6.24
CA ASP A 235 2.13 14.35 -4.80
C ASP A 235 2.18 15.75 -4.14
N PRO A 236 1.07 16.51 -4.20
CA PRO A 236 1.03 17.89 -3.71
C PRO A 236 1.23 18.01 -2.20
N ASP A 237 1.00 16.92 -1.47
CA ASP A 237 1.29 16.81 -0.03
C ASP A 237 2.72 16.32 0.25
N SER A 238 3.59 16.28 -0.76
CA SER A 238 4.97 15.85 -0.58
C SER A 238 5.72 16.82 0.34
N VAL A 239 6.35 16.26 1.37
CA VAL A 239 7.25 16.98 2.26
C VAL A 239 8.66 16.48 1.97
N SER A 240 9.61 17.37 1.72
CA SER A 240 11.01 17.02 1.42
C SER A 240 11.94 17.63 2.46
N GLY A 241 12.80 16.83 3.08
CA GLY A 241 13.92 17.33 3.90
C GLY A 241 15.26 16.88 3.35
N THR A 242 16.21 16.62 4.24
CA THR A 242 17.61 16.34 3.84
C THR A 242 17.69 15.15 2.89
N ALA A 243 18.27 15.37 1.71
CA ALA A 243 18.43 14.33 0.70
C ALA A 243 19.33 13.19 1.21
N ASP A 244 18.94 11.96 0.91
CA ASP A 244 19.66 10.76 1.32
C ASP A 244 19.91 9.77 0.17
N SER A 245 21.09 9.83 -0.45
CA SER A 245 21.46 8.88 -1.51
C SER A 245 21.58 7.42 -1.04
N LYS A 246 21.58 7.16 0.28
CA LYS A 246 21.58 5.82 0.87
C LYS A 246 20.19 5.31 1.22
N SER A 247 19.15 6.12 1.02
CA SER A 247 17.77 5.74 1.32
C SER A 247 17.40 4.45 0.60
N ILE A 248 16.65 3.57 1.27
CA ILE A 248 16.03 2.41 0.62
C ILE A 248 15.06 2.85 -0.50
N MET A 249 14.56 4.09 -0.44
CA MET A 249 13.68 4.72 -1.42
C MET A 249 14.44 5.38 -2.59
N MET A 250 15.77 5.29 -2.63
CA MET A 250 16.56 5.86 -3.74
C MET A 250 16.43 5.01 -4.99
N TYR A 251 16.07 5.68 -6.08
CA TYR A 251 15.86 5.08 -7.39
C TYR A 251 17.18 4.90 -8.14
N LEU A 252 17.32 3.78 -8.85
CA LEU A 252 18.48 3.54 -9.68
C LEU A 252 18.27 4.20 -11.05
N ILE A 253 18.76 5.44 -11.20
CA ILE A 253 18.76 6.12 -12.49
C ILE A 253 20.01 5.73 -13.28
N PRO A 254 19.89 5.16 -14.49
CA PRO A 254 21.02 4.74 -15.30
C PRO A 254 21.98 5.89 -15.63
N ALA A 255 23.29 5.65 -15.51
CA ALA A 255 24.30 6.68 -15.77
C ALA A 255 24.20 7.27 -17.18
N ASN A 256 23.86 6.47 -18.19
CA ASN A 256 23.79 6.93 -19.58
C ASN A 256 22.66 7.95 -19.82
N VAL A 257 21.66 8.04 -18.95
CA VAL A 257 20.60 9.06 -19.05
C VAL A 257 20.83 10.26 -18.13
N LEU A 258 21.94 10.29 -17.37
CA LEU A 258 22.31 11.39 -16.47
C LEU A 258 23.42 12.26 -17.09
N ARG A 259 23.31 13.58 -16.91
CA ARG A 259 24.40 14.50 -17.28
C ARG A 259 25.64 14.20 -16.44
N GLY A 260 26.79 14.04 -17.08
CA GLY A 260 28.03 13.67 -16.38
C GLY A 260 28.12 12.19 -15.97
N GLY A 261 27.14 11.36 -16.36
CA GLY A 261 27.21 9.91 -16.19
C GLY A 261 27.35 9.48 -14.73
N THR A 262 28.35 8.64 -14.46
CA THR A 262 28.65 8.12 -13.10
C THR A 262 29.15 9.18 -12.13
N SER A 263 29.51 10.38 -12.60
CA SER A 263 29.89 11.50 -11.73
C SER A 263 28.68 12.34 -11.27
N ASN A 264 27.47 12.00 -11.72
CA ASN A 264 26.26 12.72 -11.34
C ASN A 264 25.87 12.42 -9.87
N LYS A 265 25.41 13.43 -9.14
CA LYS A 265 24.93 13.30 -7.74
C LYS A 265 23.76 12.33 -7.55
N CYS A 266 22.97 12.09 -8.61
CA CYS A 266 21.82 11.20 -8.61
C CYS A 266 22.17 9.77 -9.03
N TYR A 267 23.43 9.52 -9.41
CA TYR A 267 23.88 8.18 -9.74
C TYR A 267 24.24 7.42 -8.46
N ILE A 268 23.68 6.21 -8.34
CA ILE A 268 24.14 5.19 -7.41
C ILE A 268 24.61 3.97 -8.19
N ALA A 269 25.71 3.36 -7.75
CA ALA A 269 26.31 2.23 -8.47
C ALA A 269 25.46 0.94 -8.37
N SER A 270 24.70 0.81 -7.29
CA SER A 270 23.82 -0.33 -7.01
C SER A 270 22.67 0.09 -6.10
N LYS A 271 21.58 -0.67 -6.11
CA LYS A 271 20.44 -0.49 -5.20
C LYS A 271 20.90 -0.50 -3.74
N ASN A 272 20.35 0.38 -2.91
CA ASN A 272 20.54 0.33 -1.47
C ASN A 272 19.82 -0.90 -0.90
N LEU A 273 20.49 -1.68 -0.05
CA LEU A 273 20.01 -3.00 0.37
C LEU A 273 19.38 -3.03 1.77
N SER A 274 19.33 -1.89 2.44
CA SER A 274 18.88 -1.77 3.84
C SER A 274 18.27 -0.40 4.09
N ILE A 275 17.39 -0.31 5.08
CA ILE A 275 16.84 0.96 5.58
C ILE A 275 18.00 1.84 6.09
N SER A 276 18.14 3.05 5.57
CA SER A 276 19.21 3.98 5.94
C SER A 276 18.99 4.58 7.34
N ASP A 277 19.99 5.24 7.90
CA ASP A 277 19.83 5.93 9.19
C ASP A 277 18.91 7.16 9.09
N LEU A 278 18.87 7.82 7.93
CA LEU A 278 17.93 8.91 7.69
C LEU A 278 16.50 8.38 7.50
N ASP A 279 16.32 7.27 6.78
CA ASP A 279 15.02 6.59 6.68
C ASP A 279 14.45 6.31 8.07
N LYS A 280 15.23 5.61 8.93
CA LYS A 280 14.84 5.27 10.31
C LYS A 280 14.46 6.50 11.11
N LYS A 281 15.30 7.55 11.06
CA LYS A 281 15.07 8.80 11.79
C LYS A 281 13.76 9.45 11.39
N TRP A 282 13.47 9.50 10.10
CA TRP A 282 12.31 10.23 9.60
C TRP A 282 11.02 9.44 9.77
N VAL A 283 11.00 8.12 9.53
CA VAL A 283 9.80 7.33 9.84
C VAL A 283 9.46 7.37 11.33
N ALA A 284 10.45 7.41 12.22
CA ALA A 284 10.23 7.58 13.66
C ALA A 284 9.61 8.95 14.02
N ARG A 285 9.84 9.99 13.20
CA ARG A 285 9.22 11.31 13.37
C ARG A 285 7.74 11.30 12.95
N TYR A 286 7.41 10.63 11.84
CA TYR A 286 6.04 10.51 11.36
C TYR A 286 5.20 9.52 12.15
N TYR A 287 5.85 8.48 12.68
CA TYR A 287 5.25 7.42 13.48
C TYR A 287 5.93 7.32 14.85
N PRO A 288 5.76 8.33 15.73
CA PRO A 288 6.42 8.37 17.03
C PRO A 288 5.96 7.24 17.97
N MET A 289 6.92 6.55 18.58
CA MET A 289 6.67 5.44 19.52
C MET A 289 5.98 5.88 20.82
N ASN A 290 6.07 7.17 21.17
CA ASN A 290 5.52 7.69 22.41
C ASN A 290 4.00 7.96 22.36
N VAL A 291 3.37 7.75 21.20
CA VAL A 291 1.91 7.81 21.05
C VAL A 291 1.33 6.46 21.46
N THR A 292 0.98 6.33 22.73
CA THR A 292 0.33 5.13 23.29
C THR A 292 -1.19 5.20 23.28
N ASP A 293 -1.76 6.38 23.02
CA ASP A 293 -3.20 6.58 22.92
C ASP A 293 -3.56 6.85 21.47
N ILE A 294 -4.21 5.88 20.83
CA ILE A 294 -4.67 5.95 19.43
C ILE A 294 -5.93 6.87 19.35
N GLY A 295 -6.37 7.44 20.48
CA GLY A 295 -7.59 8.22 20.57
C GLY A 295 -8.83 7.34 20.53
N THR A 296 -9.96 7.94 20.88
CA THR A 296 -11.27 7.29 20.76
C THR A 296 -11.71 7.21 19.29
N ASP A 297 -12.78 6.45 19.01
CA ASP A 297 -13.39 6.37 17.67
C ASP A 297 -13.75 7.77 17.11
N GLU A 298 -14.00 8.76 17.96
CA GLU A 298 -14.33 10.14 17.60
C GLU A 298 -13.09 11.00 17.30
N ASP A 299 -11.96 10.72 17.96
CA ASP A 299 -10.69 11.46 17.80
C ASP A 299 -9.97 11.09 16.50
N LEU A 300 -10.25 9.90 15.99
CA LEU A 300 -9.62 9.40 14.79
C LEU A 300 -10.20 10.07 13.54
N ALA A 301 -9.32 10.75 12.78
CA ALA A 301 -9.67 11.40 11.53
C ALA A 301 -10.42 10.45 10.58
N GLN A 302 -11.61 10.87 10.16
CA GLN A 302 -12.41 10.14 9.17
C GLN A 302 -11.97 10.56 7.78
N TYR A 303 -11.79 9.58 6.90
CA TYR A 303 -11.47 9.80 5.51
C TYR A 303 -12.36 8.96 4.61
N THR A 304 -12.61 9.47 3.40
CA THR A 304 -13.35 8.76 2.37
C THR A 304 -12.57 7.50 1.96
N ILE A 305 -13.22 6.35 2.04
CA ILE A 305 -12.67 5.06 1.65
C ILE A 305 -13.33 4.65 0.33
N ALA A 306 -12.55 4.10 -0.60
CA ALA A 306 -13.08 3.59 -1.85
C ALA A 306 -14.09 2.46 -1.59
N THR A 307 -15.27 2.56 -2.18
CA THR A 307 -16.36 1.60 -1.98
C THR A 307 -16.59 0.72 -3.20
N LEU A 308 -17.49 -0.25 -3.04
CA LEU A 308 -17.92 -1.09 -4.13
C LEU A 308 -18.61 -0.26 -5.23
N PRO A 309 -18.31 -0.49 -6.54
CA PRO A 309 -18.96 0.25 -7.61
C PRO A 309 -20.46 -0.06 -7.68
N PRO A 310 -21.32 0.88 -8.13
CA PRO A 310 -22.77 0.67 -8.18
C PRO A 310 -23.22 -0.56 -8.98
N GLY A 311 -22.45 -0.94 -10.02
CA GLY A 311 -22.72 -2.09 -10.88
C GLY A 311 -22.18 -3.43 -10.39
N ALA A 312 -21.71 -3.54 -9.14
CA ALA A 312 -21.20 -4.79 -8.60
C ALA A 312 -22.30 -5.86 -8.47
N SER A 313 -21.92 -7.13 -8.69
CA SER A 313 -22.83 -8.28 -8.62
C SER A 313 -23.40 -8.50 -7.21
N SER A 314 -24.47 -9.27 -7.11
CA SER A 314 -25.10 -9.65 -5.84
C SER A 314 -24.12 -10.37 -4.89
N GLU A 315 -23.28 -11.24 -5.43
CA GLU A 315 -22.32 -12.04 -4.66
C GLU A 315 -21.25 -11.12 -4.05
N LEU A 316 -20.74 -10.18 -4.86
CA LEU A 316 -19.73 -9.23 -4.41
C LEU A 316 -20.30 -8.22 -3.41
N LEU A 317 -21.56 -7.81 -3.60
CA LEU A 317 -22.28 -7.00 -2.61
C LEU A 317 -22.40 -7.74 -1.27
N GLN A 318 -22.81 -9.02 -1.30
CA GLN A 318 -22.98 -9.78 -0.07
C GLN A 318 -21.65 -9.95 0.68
N ASP A 319 -20.58 -10.33 -0.03
CA ASP A 319 -19.24 -10.41 0.58
C ASP A 319 -18.76 -9.06 1.14
N PHE A 320 -19.03 -7.95 0.44
CA PHE A 320 -18.72 -6.61 0.93
C PHE A 320 -19.42 -6.29 2.25
N LEU A 321 -20.73 -6.57 2.35
CA LEU A 321 -21.51 -6.36 3.57
C LEU A 321 -21.05 -7.28 4.71
N ASP A 322 -20.74 -8.54 4.41
CA ASP A 322 -20.23 -9.50 5.40
C ASP A 322 -18.88 -9.05 5.97
N ARG A 323 -17.97 -8.56 5.13
CA ARG A 323 -16.68 -7.99 5.56
C ARG A 323 -16.86 -6.75 6.43
N ILE A 324 -17.82 -5.88 6.10
CA ILE A 324 -18.18 -4.74 6.97
C ILE A 324 -18.63 -5.25 8.34
N ARG A 325 -19.51 -6.26 8.41
CA ARG A 325 -19.99 -6.81 9.69
C ARG A 325 -18.86 -7.40 10.53
N VAL A 326 -17.90 -8.06 9.90
CA VAL A 326 -16.69 -8.58 10.56
C VAL A 326 -15.87 -7.43 11.16
N ASP A 327 -15.59 -6.39 10.38
CA ASP A 327 -14.77 -5.27 10.84
C ASP A 327 -15.49 -4.40 11.89
N LEU A 328 -16.81 -4.23 11.79
CA LEU A 328 -17.61 -3.57 12.82
C LEU A 328 -17.51 -4.28 14.18
N ASN A 329 -17.34 -5.60 14.19
CA ASN A 329 -17.18 -6.41 15.40
C ASN A 329 -15.74 -6.48 15.92
N SER A 330 -14.76 -5.98 15.15
CA SER A 330 -13.34 -6.07 15.49
C SER A 330 -13.01 -5.55 16.88
N GLY A 331 -12.05 -6.19 17.55
CA GLY A 331 -11.46 -5.69 18.79
C GLY A 331 -10.65 -4.40 18.59
N VAL A 332 -10.21 -4.12 17.35
CA VAL A 332 -9.35 -2.99 17.01
C VAL A 332 -10.20 -1.76 16.66
N THR A 333 -9.99 -0.66 17.40
CA THR A 333 -10.71 0.62 17.27
C THR A 333 -10.63 1.20 15.85
N ALA A 334 -9.43 1.33 15.28
CA ALA A 334 -9.23 1.84 13.93
C ALA A 334 -9.98 1.02 12.85
N VAL A 335 -10.06 -0.31 13.01
CA VAL A 335 -10.80 -1.18 12.08
C VAL A 335 -12.31 -0.91 12.14
N ARG A 336 -12.87 -0.73 13.34
CA ARG A 336 -14.29 -0.38 13.50
C ARG A 336 -14.61 1.00 12.92
N ARG A 337 -13.74 2.00 13.16
CA ARG A 337 -13.86 3.33 12.55
C ARG A 337 -13.91 3.23 11.03
N ASP A 338 -12.96 2.53 10.41
CA ASP A 338 -12.86 2.40 8.96
C ASP A 338 -14.07 1.67 8.38
N ALA A 339 -14.58 0.64 9.06
CA ALA A 339 -15.80 -0.04 8.66
C ALA A 339 -17.03 0.88 8.67
N ARG A 340 -17.19 1.72 9.69
CA ARG A 340 -18.28 2.72 9.76
C ARG A 340 -18.18 3.75 8.64
N SER A 341 -16.97 4.30 8.40
CA SER A 341 -16.73 5.27 7.33
C SER A 341 -17.01 4.68 5.96
N ARG A 342 -16.55 3.45 5.73
CA ARG A 342 -16.79 2.70 4.48
C ARG A 342 -18.27 2.40 4.25
N LEU A 343 -18.98 1.96 5.29
CA LEU A 343 -20.42 1.72 5.20
C LEU A 343 -21.19 3.01 4.93
N ALA A 344 -20.84 4.10 5.61
CA ALA A 344 -21.48 5.40 5.39
C ALA A 344 -21.30 5.90 3.96
N GLU A 345 -20.09 5.81 3.41
CA GLU A 345 -19.81 6.23 2.03
C GLU A 345 -20.52 5.34 1.01
N PHE A 346 -20.54 4.02 1.27
CA PHE A 346 -21.25 3.07 0.42
C PHE A 346 -22.75 3.40 0.36
N LEU A 347 -23.36 3.71 1.50
CA LEU A 347 -24.77 4.04 1.60
C LEU A 347 -25.16 5.37 0.92
N LYS A 348 -24.21 6.29 0.69
CA LYS A 348 -24.49 7.50 -0.11
C LYS A 348 -24.68 7.18 -1.59
N THR A 349 -24.07 6.11 -2.08
CA THR A 349 -24.11 5.71 -3.49
C THR A 349 -25.05 4.54 -3.77
N ARG A 350 -25.33 3.71 -2.75
CA ARG A 350 -26.21 2.54 -2.84
C ARG A 350 -27.04 2.36 -1.57
N ASN A 351 -28.31 2.74 -1.64
CA ASN A 351 -29.28 2.68 -0.56
C ASN A 351 -30.62 2.08 -1.02
N ASP A 352 -30.57 1.13 -1.95
CA ASP A 352 -31.74 0.39 -2.39
C ASP A 352 -32.36 -0.45 -1.25
N ILE A 353 -33.64 -0.81 -1.41
CA ILE A 353 -34.42 -1.54 -0.40
C ILE A 353 -33.72 -2.83 0.05
N GLN A 354 -33.13 -3.59 -0.88
CA GLN A 354 -32.51 -4.88 -0.59
C GLN A 354 -31.25 -4.71 0.25
N THR A 355 -30.42 -3.72 -0.11
CA THR A 355 -29.21 -3.36 0.66
C THR A 355 -29.57 -2.92 2.09
N LEU A 356 -30.56 -2.02 2.24
CA LEU A 356 -30.97 -1.51 3.55
C LEU A 356 -31.59 -2.62 4.42
N GLN A 357 -32.40 -3.50 3.84
CA GLN A 357 -32.95 -4.66 4.53
C GLN A 357 -31.84 -5.64 4.96
N SER A 358 -30.88 -5.93 4.08
CA SER A 358 -29.74 -6.81 4.42
C SER A 358 -28.91 -6.27 5.58
N LEU A 359 -28.76 -4.95 5.70
CA LEU A 359 -28.03 -4.32 6.81
C LEU A 359 -28.80 -4.30 8.14
N THR A 360 -30.13 -4.18 8.07
CA THR A 360 -30.97 -3.94 9.25
C THR A 360 -31.70 -5.17 9.74
N SER A 361 -31.85 -6.22 8.92
CA SER A 361 -32.50 -7.48 9.34
C SER A 361 -31.82 -8.05 10.58
N ASP A 362 -32.63 -8.39 11.57
CA ASP A 362 -32.22 -8.97 12.86
C ASP A 362 -31.17 -8.14 13.64
N LEU A 363 -31.00 -6.86 13.32
CA LEU A 363 -30.01 -5.99 13.96
C LEU A 363 -30.19 -5.93 15.49
N SER A 364 -31.42 -6.05 16.00
CA SER A 364 -31.68 -6.07 17.44
C SER A 364 -31.19 -7.34 18.17
N GLN A 365 -30.72 -8.34 17.42
CA GLN A 365 -30.10 -9.58 17.92
C GLN A 365 -28.58 -9.61 17.70
N GLU A 366 -28.05 -8.66 16.94
CA GLU A 366 -26.63 -8.51 16.69
C GLU A 366 -25.87 -8.00 17.92
N SER A 367 -24.54 -8.01 17.84
CA SER A 367 -23.70 -7.42 18.87
C SER A 367 -23.94 -5.91 19.00
N TYR A 368 -23.69 -5.35 20.18
CA TYR A 368 -23.70 -3.90 20.38
C TYR A 368 -22.80 -3.15 19.38
N ARG A 369 -21.64 -3.72 19.02
CA ARG A 369 -20.71 -3.09 18.08
C ARG A 369 -21.28 -3.03 16.67
N THR A 370 -21.93 -4.10 16.22
CA THR A 370 -22.67 -4.11 14.94
C THR A 370 -23.80 -3.09 14.97
N GLN A 371 -24.63 -3.10 16.01
CA GLN A 371 -25.77 -2.18 16.18
C GLN A 371 -25.32 -0.71 16.11
N LEU A 372 -24.30 -0.35 16.89
CA LEU A 372 -23.72 0.99 16.86
C LEU A 372 -23.11 1.33 15.51
N GLY A 373 -22.37 0.38 14.92
CA GLY A 373 -21.75 0.56 13.62
C GLY A 373 -22.73 0.92 12.51
N VAL A 374 -23.82 0.15 12.40
CA VAL A 374 -24.88 0.37 11.42
C VAL A 374 -25.62 1.67 11.70
N ALA A 375 -25.98 1.96 12.96
CA ALA A 375 -26.67 3.20 13.33
C ALA A 375 -25.84 4.45 13.00
N VAL A 376 -24.53 4.44 13.31
CA VAL A 376 -23.61 5.53 12.98
C VAL A 376 -23.49 5.72 11.47
N ALA A 377 -23.35 4.62 10.71
CA ALA A 377 -23.21 4.70 9.27
C ALA A 377 -24.46 5.25 8.58
N LEU A 378 -25.64 4.77 8.98
CA LEU A 378 -26.94 5.28 8.49
C LEU A 378 -27.09 6.78 8.82
N SER A 379 -26.77 7.18 10.06
CA SER A 379 -26.87 8.58 10.47
C SER A 379 -25.93 9.49 9.67
N LYS A 380 -24.76 8.99 9.25
CA LYS A 380 -23.76 9.77 8.51
C LYS A 380 -24.01 9.82 7.01
N ALA A 381 -24.58 8.76 6.45
CA ALA A 381 -24.91 8.73 5.04
C ALA A 381 -25.92 9.84 4.69
N GLY A 382 -26.90 10.09 5.57
CA GLY A 382 -27.90 11.15 5.43
C GLY A 382 -28.84 10.92 4.24
N ASN A 383 -30.03 11.54 4.26
CA ASN A 383 -31.00 11.50 3.16
C ASN A 383 -31.37 10.07 2.67
N ILE A 384 -31.35 9.07 3.56
CA ILE A 384 -31.77 7.70 3.24
C ILE A 384 -33.25 7.54 3.57
N VAL A 385 -34.04 7.05 2.59
CA VAL A 385 -35.41 6.61 2.84
C VAL A 385 -35.38 5.14 3.25
N LEU A 386 -35.66 4.87 4.52
CA LEU A 386 -35.65 3.51 5.07
C LEU A 386 -36.97 2.78 4.76
N PRO A 387 -36.92 1.52 4.33
CA PRO A 387 -38.12 0.66 4.25
C PRO A 387 -38.76 0.46 5.62
N ASP A 388 -40.09 0.25 5.66
CA ASP A 388 -40.84 0.03 6.91
C ASP A 388 -40.24 -1.10 7.77
N ALA A 389 -39.81 -2.18 7.13
CA ALA A 389 -39.17 -3.31 7.82
C ALA A 389 -37.86 -2.89 8.53
N SER A 390 -37.06 -2.04 7.88
CA SER A 390 -35.81 -1.50 8.45
C SER A 390 -36.12 -0.54 9.61
N LEU A 391 -37.12 0.33 9.46
CA LEU A 391 -37.57 1.22 10.53
C LEU A 391 -38.01 0.44 11.77
N ALA A 392 -38.80 -0.62 11.58
CA ALA A 392 -39.29 -1.46 12.67
C ALA A 392 -38.15 -2.14 13.44
N GLU A 393 -37.14 -2.68 12.74
CA GLU A 393 -36.02 -3.35 13.40
C GLU A 393 -35.07 -2.35 14.10
N LEU A 394 -34.91 -1.13 13.56
CA LEU A 394 -34.19 -0.04 14.23
C LEU A 394 -34.92 0.45 15.49
N GLN A 395 -36.25 0.55 15.46
CA GLN A 395 -37.07 0.88 16.64
C GLN A 395 -36.95 -0.18 17.72
N LYS A 396 -37.04 -1.47 17.37
CA LYS A 396 -36.81 -2.58 18.30
C LYS A 396 -35.39 -2.56 18.90
N THR A 397 -34.39 -2.17 18.12
CA THR A 397 -33.02 -1.98 18.61
C THR A 397 -32.95 -0.83 19.61
N LEU A 398 -33.63 0.29 19.32
CA LEU A 398 -33.72 1.46 20.20
C LEU A 398 -34.40 1.14 21.54
N GLU A 399 -35.49 0.36 21.52
CA GLU A 399 -36.24 -0.03 22.72
C GLU A 399 -35.45 -0.97 23.64
N LYS A 400 -34.57 -1.80 23.08
CA LYS A 400 -33.75 -2.76 23.85
C LYS A 400 -32.47 -2.16 24.44
N THR A 401 -31.99 -1.04 23.92
CA THR A 401 -30.70 -0.48 24.32
C THR A 401 -30.82 0.58 25.42
N THR A 402 -29.86 0.58 26.34
CA THR A 402 -29.66 1.65 27.33
C THR A 402 -28.42 2.49 27.03
N ASN A 403 -27.71 2.17 25.94
CA ASN A 403 -26.46 2.84 25.58
C ASN A 403 -26.74 4.20 24.92
N LYS A 404 -26.23 5.27 25.53
CA LYS A 404 -26.47 6.65 25.10
C LYS A 404 -26.04 6.94 23.67
N GLU A 405 -24.88 6.43 23.24
CA GLU A 405 -24.34 6.69 21.91
C GLU A 405 -25.21 6.02 20.83
N LEU A 406 -25.64 4.78 21.06
CA LEU A 406 -26.54 4.06 20.17
C LEU A 406 -27.91 4.76 20.09
N ILE A 407 -28.46 5.19 21.23
CA ILE A 407 -29.72 5.96 21.28
C ILE A 407 -29.62 7.24 20.45
N ILE A 408 -28.54 8.00 20.59
CA ILE A 408 -28.33 9.25 19.86
C ILE A 408 -28.31 9.00 18.34
N ASN A 409 -27.56 8.00 17.89
CA ASN A 409 -27.44 7.71 16.45
C ASN A 409 -28.74 7.15 15.87
N LEU A 410 -29.42 6.21 16.55
CA LEU A 410 -30.73 5.71 16.11
C LEU A 410 -31.78 6.83 16.06
N GLY A 411 -31.77 7.74 17.04
CA GLY A 411 -32.66 8.89 17.07
C GLY A 411 -32.42 9.91 15.94
N LYS A 412 -31.23 9.96 15.34
CA LYS A 412 -30.97 10.76 14.13
C LYS A 412 -31.50 10.08 12.87
N VAL A 413 -31.48 8.74 12.84
CA VAL A 413 -31.91 7.94 11.69
C VAL A 413 -33.43 7.82 11.61
N LEU A 414 -34.11 7.81 12.75
CA LEU A 414 -35.58 7.65 12.85
C LEU A 414 -36.36 8.98 12.77
N LYS A 415 -35.67 10.12 12.69
CA LYS A 415 -36.26 11.45 12.46
C LYS A 415 -36.20 11.80 10.99
#